data_AF-A0A379K9X6-F1
#
_entry.id   AF-A0A379K9X6-F1
#
_cell.length_a   1.000
_cell.length_b   1.000
_cell.length_c   1.000
_cell.angle_alpha   90.00
_cell.angle_beta   90.00
_cell.angle_gamma   90.00
#
_symmetry.space_group_name_H-M   'P 1'
#
loop_
_entity.id
_entity.type
_entity.pdbx_description
1 polymer ?
#
loop_
_entity_poly.entity_id
_entity_poly.type
_entity_poly.pdbx_seq_one_letter_code
_entity_poly.pdbx_strand_id
1 'polypeptide(L)'
;MDIYTWLVYRMFTLNVGASKGGKRLVHVPWTGLMMQFGSGYANTPKGLANFKTNFRLRLNEALLFYPEARNHIEETKDCLILTPARLHIAATKRRG
;
A
#
# COMPACT_ATOMS: atom_id res chain seq x y z
N MET A 1 -11.23 -1.56 5.87
CA MET A 1 -10.64 -0.54 4.97
C MET A 1 -10.47 -1.21 3.62
N ASP A 2 -10.80 -0.53 2.51
CA ASP A 2 -10.53 -1.06 1.17
C ASP A 2 -9.07 -0.76 0.73
N ILE A 3 -8.63 -1.38 -0.36
CA ILE A 3 -7.23 -1.27 -0.84
C ILE A 3 -6.91 0.14 -1.36
N TYR A 4 -7.86 0.84 -1.97
CA TYR A 4 -7.64 2.20 -2.45
C TYR A 4 -7.43 3.16 -1.28
N THR A 5 -8.32 3.15 -0.29
CA THR A 5 -8.20 3.95 0.93
C THR A 5 -6.89 3.64 1.66
N TRP A 6 -6.52 2.36 1.76
CA TRP A 6 -5.25 1.93 2.35
C TRP A 6 -4.04 2.49 1.60
N LEU A 7 -4.04 2.42 0.27
CA LEU A 7 -2.94 2.89 -0.56
C LEU A 7 -2.77 4.41 -0.44
N VAL A 8 -3.88 5.16 -0.55
CA VAL A 8 -3.89 6.62 -0.39
C VAL A 8 -3.35 7.02 0.97
N TYR A 9 -3.85 6.40 2.04
CA TYR A 9 -3.38 6.68 3.39
C TYR A 9 -1.90 6.33 3.58
N ARG A 10 -1.44 5.20 3.01
CA ARG A 10 -0.02 4.82 3.09
C ARG A 10 0.88 5.83 2.38
N MET A 11 0.53 6.26 1.17
CA MET A 11 1.29 7.29 0.47
C MET A 11 1.30 8.61 1.23
N PHE A 12 0.17 9.00 1.84
CA PHE A 12 0.10 10.18 2.71
C PHE A 12 1.07 10.09 3.89
N THR A 13 1.02 9.01 4.68
CA THR A 13 1.89 8.82 5.84
C THR A 13 3.37 8.78 5.46
N LEU A 14 3.72 8.15 4.33
CA LEU A 14 5.09 8.13 3.80
C LEU A 14 5.58 9.51 3.39
N ASN A 15 4.75 10.31 2.71
CA ASN A 15 5.09 11.68 2.35
C ASN A 15 5.31 12.54 3.60
N VAL A 16 4.38 12.50 4.56
CA VAL A 16 4.49 13.28 5.81
C VAL A 16 5.75 12.87 6.60
N GLY A 17 6.05 11.59 6.69
CA GLY A 17 7.26 11.09 7.33
C GLY A 17 8.52 11.57 6.62
N ALA A 18 8.58 11.44 5.29
CA ALA A 18 9.70 11.87 4.47
C ALA A 18 9.97 13.38 4.56
N SER A 19 8.93 14.22 4.58
CA SER A 19 9.05 15.68 4.74
C SER A 19 9.64 16.09 6.10
N LYS A 20 9.55 15.22 7.11
CA LYS A 20 10.10 15.43 8.45
C LYS A 20 11.47 14.74 8.66
N GLY A 21 12.13 14.31 7.58
CA GLY A 21 13.42 13.60 7.65
C GLY A 21 13.32 12.10 7.95
N GLY A 22 12.12 11.51 7.93
CA GLY A 22 11.90 10.08 8.13
C GLY A 22 12.24 9.22 6.92
N LYS A 23 12.05 7.89 7.07
CA LYS A 23 12.32 6.91 6.00
C LYS A 23 11.46 7.17 4.76
N ARG A 24 12.07 7.10 3.58
CA ARG A 24 11.43 7.24 2.27
C ARG A 24 11.05 5.90 1.64
N LEU A 25 10.99 4.85 2.45
CA LEU A 25 10.71 3.50 2.01
C LEU A 25 10.16 2.70 3.19
N VAL A 26 9.16 1.85 2.92
CA VAL A 26 8.59 0.93 3.91
C VAL A 26 8.36 -0.44 3.30
N HIS A 27 8.65 -1.48 4.08
CA HIS A 27 8.34 -2.86 3.73
C HIS A 27 7.04 -3.23 4.42
N VAL A 28 6.05 -3.68 3.65
CA VAL A 28 4.75 -4.15 4.13
C VAL A 28 4.68 -5.65 3.90
N PRO A 29 4.88 -6.49 4.94
CA PRO A 29 4.87 -7.93 4.78
C PRO A 29 3.55 -8.45 4.23
N TRP A 30 3.62 -9.48 3.37
CA TRP A 30 2.41 -10.11 2.82
C TRP A 30 1.50 -10.70 3.90
N THR A 31 2.08 -11.24 4.96
CA THR A 31 1.35 -11.71 6.14
C THR A 31 0.62 -10.57 6.84
N GLY A 32 1.25 -9.40 6.96
CA GLY A 32 0.63 -8.19 7.51
C GLY A 32 -0.54 -7.68 6.67
N LEU A 33 -0.43 -7.75 5.34
CA LEU A 33 -1.54 -7.45 4.43
C LEU A 33 -2.67 -8.47 4.57
N MET A 34 -2.35 -9.76 4.66
CA MET A 34 -3.34 -10.82 4.83
C MET A 34 -4.09 -10.70 6.16
N MET A 35 -3.44 -10.27 7.24
CA MET A 35 -4.12 -10.00 8.51
C MET A 35 -5.12 -8.84 8.40
N GLN A 36 -4.85 -7.85 7.55
CA GLN A 36 -5.71 -6.67 7.37
C GLN A 36 -6.87 -6.91 6.39
N PHE A 37 -6.63 -7.66 5.32
CA PHE A 37 -7.55 -7.78 4.18
C PHE A 37 -8.00 -9.22 3.90
N GLY A 38 -7.37 -10.21 4.53
CA GLY A 38 -7.43 -11.61 4.13
C GLY A 38 -8.25 -12.52 5.05
N SER A 39 -9.27 -12.00 5.75
CA SER A 39 -10.09 -12.80 6.70
C SER A 39 -10.72 -14.07 6.09
N GLY A 40 -10.92 -14.10 4.77
CA GLY A 40 -11.45 -15.26 4.04
C GLY A 40 -10.39 -16.28 3.56
N TYR A 41 -9.11 -16.07 3.84
CA TYR A 41 -8.03 -16.96 3.39
C TYR A 41 -7.51 -17.81 4.54
N ALA A 42 -7.26 -19.09 4.27
CA ALA A 42 -6.65 -19.99 5.24
C ALA A 42 -5.23 -19.53 5.61
N ASN A 43 -4.83 -19.69 6.88
CA ASN A 43 -3.47 -19.39 7.34
C ASN A 43 -2.49 -20.51 6.96
N THR A 44 -2.35 -20.76 5.65
CA THR A 44 -1.48 -21.76 5.05
C THR A 44 -0.69 -21.13 3.89
N PRO A 45 0.42 -21.74 3.43
CA PRO A 45 1.15 -21.23 2.27
C PRO A 45 0.27 -21.06 1.02
N LYS A 46 -0.66 -22.00 0.80
CA LYS A 46 -1.63 -21.93 -0.30
C LYS A 46 -2.63 -20.79 -0.12
N GLY A 47 -3.12 -20.58 1.11
CA GLY A 47 -4.00 -19.46 1.41
C GLY A 47 -3.33 -18.10 1.21
N LEU A 48 -2.06 -17.97 1.61
CA LEU A 48 -1.26 -16.78 1.35
C LEU A 48 -1.04 -16.55 -0.15
N ALA A 49 -0.74 -17.60 -0.93
CA ALA A 49 -0.59 -17.48 -2.38
C ALA A 49 -1.87 -17.01 -3.07
N ASN A 50 -3.03 -17.57 -2.66
CA ASN A 50 -4.34 -17.13 -3.16
C ASN A 50 -4.63 -15.68 -2.76
N PHE A 51 -4.30 -15.29 -1.52
CA PHE A 51 -4.44 -13.92 -1.06
C PHE A 51 -3.62 -12.95 -1.92
N LYS A 52 -2.33 -13.24 -2.13
CA LYS A 52 -1.45 -12.41 -2.96
C LYS A 52 -2.01 -12.22 -4.36
N THR A 53 -2.53 -13.28 -4.97
CA THR A 53 -3.11 -13.24 -6.32
C THR A 53 -4.29 -12.27 -6.40
N ASN A 54 -5.26 -12.39 -5.48
CA ASN A 54 -6.42 -11.49 -5.47
C ASN A 54 -6.06 -10.08 -5.01
N PHE A 55 -5.12 -9.93 -4.07
CA PHE A 55 -4.65 -8.62 -3.63
C PHE A 55 -4.03 -7.84 -4.79
N ARG A 56 -3.21 -8.47 -5.63
CA ARG A 56 -2.64 -7.83 -6.84
C ARG A 56 -3.72 -7.36 -7.80
N LEU A 57 -4.76 -8.16 -8.03
CA LEU A 57 -5.87 -7.79 -8.90
C LEU A 57 -6.58 -6.53 -8.38
N ARG A 58 -6.92 -6.51 -7.08
CA ARG A 58 -7.58 -5.37 -6.45
C ARG A 58 -6.66 -4.15 -6.34
N LEU A 59 -5.35 -4.34 -6.15
CA LEU A 59 -4.36 -3.27 -6.16
C LEU A 59 -4.27 -2.62 -7.55
N ASN A 60 -4.29 -3.41 -8.62
CA ASN A 60 -4.30 -2.88 -9.98
C ASN A 60 -5.55 -2.04 -10.27
N GLU A 61 -6.72 -2.44 -9.76
CA GLU A 61 -7.94 -1.64 -9.84
C GLU A 61 -7.81 -0.31 -9.08
N ALA A 62 -7.26 -0.34 -7.85
CA ALA A 62 -6.99 0.88 -7.09
C ALA A 62 -6.03 1.83 -7.82
N LEU A 63 -5.03 1.29 -8.53
CA LEU A 63 -4.09 2.04 -9.35
C LEU A 63 -4.70 2.66 -10.62
N LEU A 64 -5.93 2.30 -11.00
CA LEU A 64 -6.67 3.04 -12.03
C LEU A 64 -7.11 4.41 -11.52
N PHE A 65 -7.43 4.52 -10.23
CA PHE A 65 -7.83 5.76 -9.59
C PHE A 65 -6.64 6.54 -9.01
N TYR A 66 -5.58 5.85 -8.59
CA TYR A 66 -4.34 6.48 -8.09
C TYR A 66 -3.12 6.12 -8.96
N PRO A 67 -3.07 6.59 -10.23
CA PRO A 67 -2.03 6.19 -11.18
C PRO A 67 -0.62 6.65 -10.75
N GLU A 68 -0.50 7.76 -10.01
CA GLU A 68 0.79 8.27 -9.54
C GLU A 68 1.48 7.30 -8.58
N ALA A 69 0.74 6.39 -7.94
CA ALA A 69 1.31 5.38 -7.04
C ALA A 69 1.94 4.19 -7.77
N ARG A 70 1.67 3.98 -9.07
CA ARG A 70 2.05 2.75 -9.80
C ARG A 70 3.56 2.47 -9.77
N ASN A 71 4.38 3.50 -9.95
CA ASN A 71 5.84 3.38 -9.99
C ASN A 71 6.49 3.45 -8.59
N HIS A 72 5.68 3.47 -7.53
CA HIS A 72 6.13 3.59 -6.14
C HIS A 72 5.85 2.33 -5.32
N ILE A 73 5.44 1.25 -5.99
CA ILE A 73 5.14 -0.04 -5.39
C ILE A 73 6.01 -1.07 -6.09
N GLU A 74 6.84 -1.76 -5.31
CA GLU A 74 7.61 -2.90 -5.77
C GLU A 74 7.17 -4.14 -4.98
N GLU A 75 7.01 -5.26 -5.68
CA GLU A 75 6.70 -6.53 -5.05
C GLU A 75 7.95 -7.39 -4.91
N THR A 76 8.13 -7.94 -3.70
CA THR A 76 9.10 -9.00 -3.43
C THR A 76 8.38 -10.27 -2.98
N LYS A 77 9.16 -11.35 -2.82
CA LYS A 77 8.65 -12.61 -2.26
C LYS A 77 7.98 -12.42 -0.90
N ASP A 78 8.51 -11.54 -0.06
CA ASP A 78 8.13 -11.46 1.36
C ASP A 78 7.26 -10.23 1.69
N CYS A 79 7.35 -9.17 0.90
CA CYS A 79 6.63 -7.92 1.16
C CYS A 79 6.32 -7.11 -0.10
N LEU A 80 5.46 -6.11 0.07
CA LEU A 80 5.39 -4.94 -0.81
C LEU A 80 6.33 -3.85 -0.27
N ILE A 81 7.18 -3.31 -1.13
CA ILE A 81 8.00 -2.15 -0.86
C ILE A 81 7.29 -0.92 -1.40
N LEU A 82 7.08 0.09 -0.55
CA LEU A 82 6.42 1.33 -0.93
C LEU A 82 7.39 2.51 -0.77
N THR A 83 7.43 3.39 -1.76
CA THR A 83 8.11 4.69 -1.69
C THR A 83 7.09 5.84 -1.80
N PRO A 84 7.42 7.08 -1.40
CA PRO A 84 6.49 8.21 -1.51
C PRO A 84 6.10 8.51 -2.95
N ALA A 85 4.83 8.30 -3.29
CA ALA A 85 4.23 8.78 -4.53
C ALA A 85 3.73 10.22 -4.39
N ARG A 86 3.53 10.92 -5.51
CA ARG A 86 2.75 12.19 -5.50
C ARG A 86 1.37 11.92 -4.90
N LEU A 87 0.92 12.77 -3.97
CA LEU A 87 -0.39 12.59 -3.36
C LEU A 87 -1.52 12.83 -4.36
N HIS A 88 -2.46 11.89 -4.44
CA HIS A 88 -3.67 12.04 -5.23
C HIS A 88 -4.55 13.18 -4.69
N ILE A 89 -4.63 13.27 -3.36
CA ILE A 89 -5.30 14.36 -2.63
C ILE A 89 -4.21 15.17 -1.93
N ALA A 90 -4.09 16.44 -2.30
CA ALA A 90 -3.08 17.32 -1.72
C ALA A 90 -3.28 17.45 -0.20
N ALA A 91 -2.19 17.38 0.55
CA ALA A 91 -2.22 17.75 1.96
C ALA A 91 -2.56 19.25 2.05
N THR A 92 -3.68 19.57 2.70
CA THR A 92 -4.05 20.98 2.91
C THR A 92 -3.01 21.62 3.81
N LYS A 93 -2.36 22.68 3.34
CA LYS A 93 -1.47 23.49 4.17
C LYS A 93 -2.34 24.09 5.28
N ARG A 94 -2.07 23.75 6.55
CA ARG A 94 -2.76 24.37 7.68
C ARG A 94 -2.53 25.88 7.58
N ARG A 95 -3.58 26.65 7.28
CA ARG A 95 -3.52 28.12 7.34
C ARG A 95 -3.32 28.46 8.81
N GLY A 96 -2.12 28.95 9.13
CA GLY A 96 -1.83 29.57 10.42
C GLY A 96 -2.45 30.94 10.51
#